data_AF-A0A0R2QS49-F1
#
_entry.id   AF-A0A0R2QS49-F1
#
_cell.length_a   1.000
_cell.length_b   1.000
_cell.length_c   1.000
_cell.angle_alpha   90.00
_cell.angle_beta   90.00
_cell.angle_gamma   90.00
#
_symmetry.space_group_name_H-M   'P 1'
#
loop_
_entity.id
_entity.type
_entity.pdbx_description
1 polymer ?
#
loop_
_entity_poly.entity_id
_entity_poly.type
_entity_poly.pdbx_seq_one_letter_code
_entity_poly.pdbx_strand_id
1 'polypeptide(L)'
;ENAEAPRWQHLNKPGGSSLDERYEGVLQIENRVEKEIQQSLKEKGHSVEELSAYGHGSAVQLLEVLPNGTYIAGSDPRCEGHAAGI
;
A
#
# COMPACT_ATOMS: atom_id res chain seq x y z
N GLU A 1 10.00 -3.41 7.99
CA GLU A 1 8.58 -3.42 8.40
C GLU A 1 7.71 -2.43 7.60
N ASN A 2 7.94 -1.11 7.68
CA ASN A 2 7.06 -0.11 7.04
C ASN A 2 6.87 -0.27 5.51
N ALA A 3 7.93 -0.57 4.76
CA ALA A 3 7.83 -0.78 3.31
C ALA A 3 6.96 -2.01 2.97
N GLU A 4 7.02 -3.04 3.81
CA GLU A 4 6.40 -4.34 3.55
C GLU A 4 4.98 -4.44 4.08
N ALA A 5 4.54 -3.54 4.96
CA ALA A 5 3.19 -3.57 5.53
C ALA A 5 2.10 -3.68 4.43
N PRO A 6 1.00 -4.41 4.68
CA PRO A 6 -0.09 -4.50 3.72
C PRO A 6 -0.70 -3.13 3.44
N ARG A 7 -1.05 -2.88 2.18
CA ARG A 7 -1.54 -1.58 1.73
C ARG A 7 -2.99 -1.60 1.33
N TRP A 8 -3.58 -0.42 1.40
CA TRP A 8 -4.92 -0.13 0.92
C TRP A 8 -4.96 1.27 0.32
N GLN A 9 -5.90 1.51 -0.59
CA GLN A 9 -6.19 2.81 -1.16
C GLN A 9 -7.68 2.93 -1.48
N HIS A 10 -8.21 4.14 -1.43
CA HIS A 10 -9.61 4.40 -1.79
C HIS A 10 -9.66 5.28 -3.04
N LEU A 11 -10.22 4.74 -4.12
CA LEU A 11 -10.27 5.38 -5.43
C LEU A 11 -11.50 6.32 -5.53
N ASN A 12 -11.42 7.45 -4.82
CA ASN A 12 -12.56 8.35 -4.52
C ASN A 12 -12.91 9.41 -5.56
N LYS A 13 -12.01 9.78 -6.49
CA LYS A 13 -12.27 10.86 -7.46
C LYS A 13 -11.66 10.55 -8.83
N PRO A 14 -12.43 10.68 -9.93
CA PRO A 14 -11.90 10.60 -11.28
C PRO A 14 -10.79 11.63 -11.52
N GLY A 15 -9.70 11.20 -12.15
CA GLY A 15 -8.66 12.09 -12.67
C GLY A 15 -7.65 12.63 -11.65
N GLY A 16 -7.56 12.03 -10.46
CA GLY A 16 -6.63 12.45 -9.41
C GLY A 16 -5.20 11.88 -9.53
N SER A 17 -5.04 10.63 -9.99
CA SER A 17 -3.76 9.89 -9.96
C SER A 17 -3.35 9.30 -11.30
N SER A 18 -4.28 8.77 -12.09
CA SER A 18 -4.04 8.23 -13.43
C SER A 18 -5.32 8.17 -14.29
N LEU A 19 -5.15 8.01 -15.61
CA LEU A 19 -6.23 7.86 -16.59
C LEU A 19 -6.82 6.44 -16.63
N ASP A 20 -6.10 5.43 -16.11
CA ASP A 20 -6.48 4.01 -16.18
C ASP A 20 -7.26 3.52 -14.94
N GLU A 21 -7.28 4.32 -13.87
CA GLU A 21 -8.01 3.98 -12.65
C GLU A 21 -9.53 4.11 -12.87
N ARG A 22 -10.27 3.05 -12.49
CA ARG A 22 -11.74 3.06 -12.47
C ARG A 22 -12.20 3.54 -11.09
N TYR A 23 -12.43 4.84 -10.97
CA TYR A 23 -12.75 5.51 -9.70
C TYR A 23 -14.25 5.47 -9.37
N GLU A 24 -14.76 4.28 -9.05
CA GLU A 24 -16.16 4.10 -8.62
C GLU A 24 -16.32 4.15 -7.08
N GLY A 25 -15.32 4.68 -6.35
CA GLY A 25 -15.35 4.67 -4.87
C GLY A 25 -14.99 3.31 -4.28
N VAL A 26 -14.11 2.56 -4.95
CA VAL A 26 -13.65 1.25 -4.50
C VAL A 26 -12.51 1.40 -3.48
N LEU A 27 -12.58 0.63 -2.40
CA LEU A 27 -11.50 0.40 -1.43
C LEU A 27 -10.69 -0.82 -1.86
N GLN A 28 -9.52 -0.58 -2.44
CA GLN A 28 -8.58 -1.65 -2.76
C GLN A 28 -7.74 -1.97 -1.54
N ILE A 29 -7.59 -3.26 -1.22
CA ILE A 29 -6.85 -3.73 -0.04
C ILE A 29 -6.11 -5.03 -0.33
N GLU A 30 -4.84 -5.12 0.05
CA GLU A 30 -4.06 -6.35 -0.14
C GLU A 30 -4.57 -7.51 0.74
N ASN A 31 -4.55 -8.73 0.19
CA ASN A 31 -5.06 -9.94 0.86
C ASN A 31 -4.27 -10.38 2.11
N ARG A 32 -3.15 -9.72 2.41
CA ARG A 32 -2.38 -9.89 3.65
C ARG A 32 -3.02 -9.18 4.85
N VAL A 33 -4.03 -8.34 4.62
CA VAL A 33 -4.94 -7.89 5.68
C VAL A 33 -5.94 -9.00 5.99
N GLU A 34 -6.16 -9.27 7.28
CA GLU A 34 -7.09 -10.29 7.78
C GLU A 34 -8.47 -10.21 7.11
N LYS A 35 -9.05 -11.37 6.78
CA LYS A 35 -10.33 -11.45 6.07
C LYS A 35 -11.48 -10.88 6.90
N GLU A 36 -11.40 -11.02 8.21
CA GLU A 36 -12.34 -10.51 9.20
C GLU A 36 -12.42 -8.98 9.13
N ILE A 37 -11.27 -8.30 8.96
CA ILE A 37 -11.20 -6.85 8.78
C ILE A 37 -11.85 -6.45 7.45
N GLN A 38 -11.51 -7.15 6.37
CA GLN A 38 -12.09 -6.89 5.04
C GLN A 38 -13.61 -7.09 5.02
N GLN A 39 -14.10 -8.12 5.71
CA GLN A 39 -15.52 -8.40 5.86
C GLN A 39 -16.22 -7.33 6.70
N SER A 40 -15.63 -6.91 7.82
CA SER A 40 -16.15 -5.80 8.64
C SER A 40 -16.23 -4.49 7.85
N LEU A 41 -15.30 -4.23 6.93
CA LEU A 41 -15.37 -3.07 6.03
C LEU A 41 -16.53 -3.17 5.04
N LYS A 42 -16.78 -4.35 4.46
CA LYS A 42 -17.96 -4.59 3.59
C LYS A 42 -19.26 -4.37 4.35
N GLU A 43 -19.36 -4.85 5.58
CA GLU A 43 -20.54 -4.67 6.45
C GLU A 43 -20.80 -3.20 6.81
N LYS A 44 -19.74 -2.39 6.88
CA LYS A 44 -19.83 -0.93 7.04
C LYS A 44 -20.20 -0.19 5.75
N GLY A 45 -20.40 -0.90 4.64
CA GLY A 45 -20.83 -0.34 3.36
C GLY A 45 -19.70 0.01 2.39
N HIS A 46 -18.45 -0.36 2.68
CA HIS A 46 -17.35 -0.15 1.72
C HIS A 46 -17.45 -1.14 0.55
N SER A 47 -17.26 -0.65 -0.68
CA SER A 47 -17.02 -1.50 -1.85
C SER A 47 -15.57 -1.98 -1.81
N VAL A 48 -15.33 -3.15 -1.23
CA VAL A 48 -13.97 -3.68 -1.02
C VAL A 48 -13.54 -4.55 -2.20
N GLU A 49 -12.44 -4.17 -2.85
CA GLU A 49 -11.73 -4.97 -3.85
C GLU A 49 -10.43 -5.52 -3.23
N GLU A 50 -10.29 -6.83 -3.27
CA GLU A 50 -9.10 -7.50 -2.76
C GLU A 50 -8.00 -7.55 -3.83
N LEU A 51 -6.79 -7.11 -3.47
CA LEU A 51 -5.58 -7.26 -4.27
C LEU A 51 -4.77 -8.47 -3.80
N SER A 52 -3.96 -9.04 -4.69
CA SER A 52 -2.98 -10.07 -4.33
C SER A 52 -1.96 -9.54 -3.30
N ALA A 53 -1.24 -10.46 -2.66
CA ALA A 53 -0.13 -10.09 -1.77
C ALA A 53 0.90 -9.28 -2.57
N TYR A 54 1.25 -8.09 -2.07
CA TYR A 54 2.13 -7.15 -2.77
C TYR A 54 1.57 -6.69 -4.14
N GLY A 55 0.26 -6.77 -4.35
CA GLY A 55 -0.41 -6.35 -5.59
C GLY A 55 -0.73 -4.86 -5.68
N HIS A 56 -0.49 -4.08 -4.62
CA HIS A 56 -0.70 -2.63 -4.67
C HIS A 56 0.31 -1.95 -5.60
N GLY A 57 -0.13 -1.02 -6.45
CA GLY A 57 0.73 -0.38 -7.47
C GLY A 57 1.76 0.65 -6.97
N SER A 58 2.04 0.72 -5.66
CA SER A 58 2.98 1.70 -5.11
C SER A 58 4.33 1.06 -4.77
N ALA A 59 5.41 1.83 -4.89
CA ALA A 59 6.79 1.38 -4.71
C ALA A 59 7.58 2.40 -3.86
N VAL A 60 7.46 2.31 -2.55
CA VAL A 60 8.09 3.28 -1.63
C VAL A 60 9.60 3.04 -1.50
N GLN A 61 10.35 4.12 -1.38
CA GLN A 61 11.76 4.11 -1.00
C GLN A 61 11.90 4.99 0.24
N LEU A 62 12.46 4.45 1.31
CA LEU A 62 12.47 5.07 2.63
C LEU A 62 13.91 5.26 3.12
N LEU A 63 14.16 6.40 3.77
CA LEU A 63 15.36 6.70 4.54
C LEU A 63 14.96 7.39 5.84
N GLU A 64 15.40 6.85 6.97
CA GLU A 64 15.24 7.40 8.30
C GLU A 64 16.61 7.72 8.91
N VAL A 65 16.71 8.87 9.58
CA VAL A 65 17.90 9.28 10.32
C VAL A 65 17.58 9.23 11.81
N LEU A 66 18.26 8.37 12.55
CA LEU A 66 18.10 8.28 14.00
C LEU A 66 18.79 9.45 14.72
N PRO A 67 18.42 9.76 15.99
CA PRO A 67 19.04 10.85 16.75
C PRO A 67 20.56 10.75 16.92
N ASN A 68 21.12 9.54 16.85
CA ASN A 68 22.56 9.28 16.92
C ASN A 68 23.27 9.38 15.55
N GLY A 69 22.56 9.74 14.48
CA GLY A 69 23.08 9.84 13.12
C GLY A 69 23.09 8.53 12.32
N THR A 70 22.62 7.41 12.88
CA THR A 70 22.49 6.15 12.13
C THR A 70 21.40 6.27 11.06
N TYR A 71 21.66 5.72 9.87
CA TYR A 71 20.68 5.60 8.79
C TYR A 71 19.98 4.25 8.80
N ILE A 72 18.66 4.27 8.62
CA ILE A 72 17.84 3.09 8.32
C ILE A 72 17.21 3.31 6.95
N ALA A 73 17.37 2.35 6.04
CA ALA A 73 16.79 2.42 4.70
C ALA A 73 15.84 1.25 4.44
N GLY A 74 14.84 1.45 3.59
CA GLY A 74 13.89 0.41 3.19
C GLY A 74 13.47 0.59 1.74
N SER A 75 13.39 -0.52 1.01
CA SER A 75 12.89 -0.58 -0.36
C SER A 75 11.67 -1.47 -0.45
N ASP A 76 10.75 -1.15 -1.36
CA ASP A 76 9.51 -1.89 -1.51
C ASP A 76 9.69 -3.26 -2.19
N PRO A 77 9.20 -4.36 -1.60
CA PRO A 77 9.21 -5.67 -2.26
C PRO A 77 8.17 -5.80 -3.39
N ARG A 78 7.28 -4.82 -3.60
CA ARG A 78 6.28 -4.81 -4.70
C ARG A 78 6.90 -4.57 -6.08
N CYS A 79 8.14 -4.13 -6.11
CA CYS A 79 8.95 -3.94 -7.31
C CYS A 79 10.33 -4.56 -7.10
N GLU A 80 11.16 -4.57 -8.14
CA GLU A 80 12.60 -4.89 -8.03
C GLU A 80 13.35 -3.74 -7.31
N GLY A 81 13.03 -3.53 -6.03
CA GLY A 81 13.57 -2.46 -5.20
C GLY A 81 14.93 -2.82 -4.57
N HIS A 82 15.76 -1.81 -4.31
CA HIS A 82 17.04 -1.97 -3.62
C HIS A 82 17.32 -0.79 -2.68
N ALA A 83 17.83 -1.10 -1.48
CA ALA A 83 18.36 -0.12 -0.53
C ALA A 83 19.77 -0.55 -0.10
N ALA A 84 20.71 0.39 -0.13
CA ALA A 84 22.12 0.17 0.22
C ALA A 84 22.70 1.37 0.98
N GLY A 85 23.79 1.12 1.72
CA GLY A 85 24.56 2.13 2.46
C GLY A 85 26.06 1.80 2.48
N ILE A 86 26.87 2.79 2.88
CA ILE A 86 28.33 2.68 3.05
C ILE A 86 28.74 2.94 4.49
#